data_AF-A0A920GVP5-F1
#
_entry.id   AF-A0A920GVP5-F1
#
_cell.length_a   1.000
_cell.length_b   1.000
_cell.length_c   1.000
_cell.angle_alpha   90.00
_cell.angle_beta   90.00
_cell.angle_gamma   90.00
#
_symmetry.space_group_name_H-M   'P 1'
#
loop_
_entity.id
_entity.type
_entity.pdbx_description
1 polymer ?
#
loop_
_entity_poly.entity_id
_entity_poly.type
_entity_poly.pdbx_seq_one_letter_code
_entity_poly.pdbx_strand_id
1 'polypeptide(L)'
;MVYVAKSGEPYSVTFDGYDDAFSNDRTDGGYDAAYIPTGVSDPNVVFASSSVANAVMAHVNGTGLAQYKGEIVPRNAFNSPWIRNLDLRITQDINLGNDQKVIIYLDITNLLNLIDDEKGIIKEYSNRSRQIILDEDNPYDSQGRYNIVGVDPDDGLFTQNRYGQSSYQWNLGFKYQF
;
A
#
# COMPACT_ATOMS: atom_id res chain seq x y z
N MET A 1 25.54 -11.74 -2.94
CA MET A 1 24.45 -10.94 -2.34
C MET A 1 23.71 -10.25 -3.47
N VAL A 2 22.39 -10.22 -3.39
CA VAL A 2 21.53 -9.49 -4.34
C VAL A 2 20.59 -8.63 -3.52
N TYR A 3 20.48 -7.34 -3.85
CA TYR A 3 19.54 -6.42 -3.24
C TYR A 3 18.66 -5.81 -4.33
N VAL A 4 17.35 -5.81 -4.09
CA VAL A 4 16.35 -5.26 -5.00
C VAL A 4 15.54 -4.21 -4.25
N ALA A 5 15.42 -3.03 -4.85
CA ALA A 5 14.50 -1.98 -4.42
C ALA A 5 13.67 -1.53 -5.63
N LYS A 6 12.35 -1.62 -5.51
CA LYS A 6 11.40 -1.25 -6.57
C LYS A 6 10.32 -0.34 -5.97
N SER A 7 9.96 0.72 -6.69
CA SER A 7 8.80 1.56 -6.36
C SER A 7 7.51 0.74 -6.49
N GLY A 8 6.57 0.92 -5.56
CA GLY A 8 5.29 0.22 -5.61
C GLY A 8 4.44 0.66 -6.80
N GLU A 9 3.49 -0.21 -7.17
CA GLU A 9 2.58 0.06 -8.29
C GLU A 9 1.74 1.32 -8.05
N PRO A 10 1.42 2.07 -9.12
CA PRO A 10 0.62 3.28 -9.00
C PRO A 10 -0.83 2.96 -8.60
N TYR A 11 -1.46 3.85 -7.84
CA TYR A 11 -2.85 3.73 -7.41
C TYR A 11 -3.59 5.08 -7.50
N SER A 12 -4.92 5.00 -7.59
CA SER A 12 -5.82 6.16 -7.56
C SER A 12 -6.45 6.32 -6.17
N VAL A 13 -6.64 7.56 -5.69
CA VAL A 13 -7.45 7.78 -4.49
C VAL A 13 -8.91 7.95 -4.90
N THR A 14 -9.78 7.13 -4.31
CA THR A 14 -11.22 7.16 -4.55
C THR A 14 -11.96 7.46 -3.25
N PHE A 15 -13.22 7.85 -3.37
CA PHE A 15 -14.12 7.79 -2.23
C PHE A 15 -14.28 6.34 -1.77
N ASP A 16 -14.46 6.15 -0.46
CA ASP A 16 -15.05 4.95 0.10
C ASP A 16 -16.57 5.17 0.13
N GLY A 17 -17.23 4.66 -0.91
CA GLY A 17 -18.68 4.71 -1.07
C GLY A 17 -19.16 3.35 -1.56
N TYR A 18 -20.40 2.99 -1.19
CA TYR A 18 -21.02 1.74 -1.58
C TYR A 18 -21.49 1.75 -3.06
N ASP A 19 -21.94 0.57 -3.51
CA ASP A 19 -22.37 0.22 -4.87
C ASP A 19 -23.51 1.11 -5.36
N ASP A 20 -23.20 2.33 -5.84
CA ASP A 20 -24.02 3.26 -6.65
C ASP A 20 -23.92 4.74 -6.24
N ALA A 21 -23.00 5.11 -5.34
CA ALA A 21 -22.94 6.45 -4.75
C ALA A 21 -22.91 7.64 -5.74
N PHE A 22 -22.61 7.42 -7.01
CA PHE A 22 -22.59 8.43 -8.06
C PHE A 22 -23.49 8.17 -9.27
N SER A 23 -24.47 7.26 -9.15
CA SER A 23 -25.48 6.97 -10.19
C SER A 23 -24.88 6.93 -11.61
N ASN A 24 -23.73 6.27 -11.75
CA ASN A 24 -23.28 5.88 -13.07
C ASN A 24 -24.11 4.64 -13.46
N ASP A 25 -24.41 4.50 -14.75
CA ASP A 25 -25.18 3.40 -15.33
C ASP A 25 -24.46 2.03 -15.23
N ARG A 26 -23.35 1.96 -14.48
CA ARG A 26 -22.58 0.75 -14.22
C ARG A 26 -22.75 0.35 -12.76
N THR A 27 -23.01 -0.93 -12.53
CA THR A 27 -23.24 -1.54 -11.23
C THR A 27 -22.01 -1.61 -10.31
N ASP A 28 -20.93 -0.89 -10.63
CA ASP A 28 -19.65 -0.94 -9.90
C ASP A 28 -19.37 0.42 -9.26
N GLY A 29 -20.01 0.69 -8.12
CA GLY A 29 -19.76 1.90 -7.32
C GLY A 29 -18.35 1.94 -6.70
N GLY A 30 -17.99 3.08 -6.14
CA GLY A 30 -16.76 3.25 -5.33
C GLY A 30 -15.44 3.37 -6.11
N TYR A 31 -15.45 3.44 -7.45
CA TYR A 31 -14.24 3.67 -8.26
C TYR A 31 -14.05 5.15 -8.66
N ASP A 32 -14.90 6.04 -8.17
CA ASP A 32 -14.84 7.45 -8.48
C ASP A 32 -13.71 8.14 -7.73
N ALA A 33 -12.89 8.87 -8.47
CA ALA A 33 -11.77 9.61 -7.90
C ALA A 33 -12.27 10.63 -6.88
N ALA A 34 -11.58 10.72 -5.73
CA ALA A 34 -12.03 11.58 -4.65
C ALA A 34 -11.83 13.06 -5.00
N TYR A 35 -12.83 13.88 -4.68
CA TYR A 35 -12.63 15.33 -4.55
C TYR A 35 -11.98 15.64 -3.20
N ILE A 36 -10.96 16.49 -3.20
CA ILE A 36 -10.27 16.87 -1.96
C ILE A 36 -10.74 18.24 -1.49
N PRO A 37 -11.35 18.36 -0.29
CA PRO A 37 -11.81 19.64 0.21
C PRO A 37 -10.68 20.66 0.37
N THR A 38 -10.94 21.91 0.00
CA THR A 38 -10.06 23.06 0.24
C THR A 38 -9.91 23.35 1.75
N GLY A 39 -10.94 23.07 2.53
CA GLY A 39 -11.00 23.28 3.97
C GLY A 39 -12.30 22.80 4.59
N VAL A 40 -12.46 23.03 5.90
CA VAL A 40 -13.67 22.66 6.67
C VAL A 40 -14.94 23.41 6.23
N SER A 41 -14.80 24.48 5.44
CA SER A 41 -15.90 25.30 4.91
C SER A 41 -15.97 25.25 3.38
N ASP A 42 -15.41 24.21 2.77
CA ASP A 42 -15.47 24.02 1.32
C ASP A 42 -16.93 23.89 0.84
N PRO A 43 -17.34 24.66 -0.19
CA PRO A 43 -18.74 24.68 -0.63
C PRO A 43 -19.19 23.41 -1.37
N ASN A 44 -18.27 22.55 -1.79
CA ASN A 44 -18.58 21.32 -2.52
C ASN A 44 -18.78 20.11 -1.59
N VAL A 45 -18.64 20.26 -0.27
CA VAL A 45 -18.79 19.17 0.69
C VAL A 45 -19.64 19.54 1.89
N VAL A 46 -20.22 18.53 2.52
CA VAL A 46 -20.90 18.61 3.80
C VAL A 46 -20.28 17.57 4.71
N PHE A 47 -19.65 18.01 5.79
CA PHE A 47 -19.14 17.08 6.81
C PHE A 47 -20.25 16.72 7.79
N ALA A 48 -20.35 15.44 8.16
CA ALA A 48 -21.33 14.95 9.13
C ALA A 48 -21.22 15.64 10.49
N SER A 49 -20.02 16.12 10.85
CA SER A 49 -19.78 16.90 12.06
C SER A 49 -18.48 17.72 11.95
N SER A 50 -18.27 18.64 12.90
CA SER A 50 -17.00 19.38 13.01
C SER A 50 -15.81 18.48 13.35
N SER A 51 -16.01 17.37 14.09
CA SER A 51 -14.93 16.41 14.36
C SER A 51 -14.53 15.65 13.11
N VAL A 52 -15.51 15.26 12.27
CA VAL A 52 -15.26 14.65 10.96
C VAL A 52 -14.50 15.62 10.05
N ALA A 53 -14.94 16.88 9.97
CA ALA A 53 -14.25 17.90 9.19
C ALA A 53 -12.78 18.03 9.60
N ASN A 54 -12.49 18.08 10.90
CA ASN A 54 -11.12 18.15 11.40
C ASN A 54 -10.30 16.89 11.08
N ALA A 55 -10.90 15.69 11.23
CA ALA A 55 -10.23 14.43 10.91
C ALA A 55 -9.87 14.32 9.43
N VAL A 56 -10.82 14.65 8.55
CA VAL A 56 -10.61 14.66 7.09
C VAL A 56 -9.55 15.68 6.71
N MET A 57 -9.62 16.89 7.24
CA MET A 57 -8.62 17.91 6.93
C MET A 57 -7.23 17.57 7.50
N ALA A 58 -7.16 16.92 8.66
CA ALA A 58 -5.89 16.42 9.19
C ALA A 58 -5.28 15.35 8.27
N HIS A 59 -6.09 14.41 7.79
CA HIS A 59 -5.68 13.38 6.82
C HIS A 59 -5.19 14.00 5.49
N VAL A 60 -5.99 14.90 4.91
CA VAL A 60 -5.64 15.61 3.67
C VAL A 60 -4.33 16.38 3.82
N ASN A 61 -4.15 17.10 4.93
CA ASN A 61 -2.95 17.89 5.19
C ASN A 61 -1.71 17.03 5.52
N GLY A 62 -1.91 15.84 6.08
CA GLY A 62 -0.85 14.93 6.46
C GLY A 62 -0.34 14.04 5.31
N THR A 63 -1.01 14.06 4.16
CA THR A 63 -0.71 13.19 3.02
C THR A 63 -0.43 13.99 1.75
N GLY A 64 -0.06 13.29 0.67
CA GLY A 64 0.10 13.90 -0.64
C GLY A 64 -1.21 14.44 -1.24
N LEU A 65 -2.36 14.24 -0.59
CA LEU A 65 -3.64 14.83 -0.99
C LEU A 65 -3.64 16.35 -0.88
N ALA A 66 -2.80 16.94 -0.01
CA ALA A 66 -2.74 18.38 0.20
C ALA A 66 -2.51 19.19 -1.09
N GLN A 67 -1.82 18.60 -2.08
CA GLN A 67 -1.54 19.26 -3.37
C GLN A 67 -2.76 19.31 -4.30
N TYR A 68 -3.79 18.49 -4.05
CA TYR A 68 -4.98 18.33 -4.89
C TYR A 68 -6.23 18.98 -4.29
N LYS A 69 -6.06 19.87 -3.30
CA LYS A 69 -7.19 20.57 -2.66
C LYS A 69 -7.98 21.41 -3.67
N GLY A 70 -9.29 21.27 -3.64
CA GLY A 70 -10.21 21.98 -4.53
C GLY A 70 -10.41 21.31 -5.88
N GLU A 71 -9.85 20.12 -6.08
CA GLU A 71 -9.98 19.36 -7.32
C GLU A 71 -10.19 17.87 -7.06
N ILE A 72 -10.57 17.17 -8.12
CA ILE A 72 -10.64 15.70 -8.14
C ILE A 72 -9.22 15.18 -8.36
N VAL A 73 -8.78 14.27 -7.50
CA VAL A 73 -7.43 13.68 -7.60
C VAL A 73 -7.24 12.98 -8.95
N PRO A 74 -6.12 13.22 -9.66
CA PRO A 74 -5.81 12.48 -10.88
C PRO A 74 -5.69 10.97 -10.63
N ARG A 75 -6.11 10.18 -11.62
CA ARG A 75 -5.93 8.72 -11.57
C ARG A 75 -4.44 8.37 -11.54
N ASN A 76 -4.07 7.36 -10.77
CA ASN A 76 -2.70 6.85 -10.66
C ASN A 76 -1.68 7.92 -10.20
N ALA A 77 -2.14 8.91 -9.43
CA ALA A 77 -1.30 10.01 -8.93
C ALA A 77 -0.33 9.61 -7.80
N PHE A 78 -0.51 8.42 -7.21
CA PHE A 78 0.28 7.96 -6.07
C PHE A 78 0.89 6.59 -6.35
N ASN A 79 1.94 6.23 -5.60
CA ASN A 79 2.58 4.93 -5.68
C ASN A 79 2.45 4.19 -4.35
N SER A 80 2.20 2.88 -4.44
CA SER A 80 2.24 1.98 -3.30
C SER A 80 3.62 2.02 -2.60
N PRO A 81 3.72 1.57 -1.34
CA PRO A 81 4.98 1.49 -0.62
C PRO A 81 6.09 0.78 -1.42
N TRP A 82 7.33 1.20 -1.21
CA TRP A 82 8.48 0.57 -1.86
C TRP A 82 8.67 -0.86 -1.40
N ILE A 83 8.95 -1.74 -2.36
CA ILE A 83 9.31 -3.14 -2.11
C ILE A 83 10.83 -3.23 -2.02
N ARG A 84 11.33 -3.88 -0.98
CA ARG A 84 12.76 -4.11 -0.73
C ARG A 84 13.01 -5.56 -0.39
N ASN A 85 13.98 -6.18 -1.03
CA ASN A 85 14.38 -7.55 -0.77
C ASN A 85 15.92 -7.67 -0.77
N LEU A 86 16.45 -8.50 0.12
CA LEU A 86 17.87 -8.80 0.22
C LEU A 86 18.07 -10.32 0.26
N ASP A 87 18.82 -10.85 -0.69
CA ASP A 87 19.23 -12.25 -0.73
C ASP A 87 20.73 -12.38 -0.45
N LEU A 88 21.09 -13.36 0.37
CA LEU A 88 22.45 -13.61 0.82
C LEU A 88 22.87 -15.05 0.50
N ARG A 89 24.06 -15.18 -0.11
CA ARG A 89 24.78 -16.45 -0.22
C ARG A 89 26.13 -16.28 0.46
N ILE A 90 26.47 -17.22 1.35
CA ILE A 90 27.80 -17.39 1.93
C ILE A 90 28.36 -18.70 1.37
N THR A 91 29.62 -18.70 0.95
CA THR A 91 30.31 -19.91 0.48
C THR A 91 31.69 -19.96 1.09
N GLN A 92 32.03 -21.10 1.69
CA GLN A 92 33.31 -21.37 2.31
C GLN A 92 33.95 -22.59 1.68
N ASP A 93 35.16 -22.41 1.18
CA ASP A 93 36.02 -23.50 0.74
C ASP A 93 36.85 -23.99 1.93
N ILE A 94 36.79 -25.28 2.21
CA ILE A 94 37.55 -25.98 3.24
C ILE A 94 38.50 -26.94 2.53
N ASN A 95 39.79 -26.65 2.59
CA ASN A 95 40.83 -27.50 2.04
C ASN A 95 41.06 -28.71 2.97
N LEU A 96 41.00 -29.92 2.42
CA LEU A 96 41.22 -31.17 3.15
C LEU A 96 42.64 -31.75 2.93
N GLY A 97 43.48 -31.08 2.14
CA GLY A 97 44.79 -31.56 1.71
C GLY A 97 44.71 -32.46 0.46
N ASN A 98 45.86 -32.75 -0.14
CA ASN A 98 45.97 -33.60 -1.34
C ASN A 98 45.09 -33.14 -2.52
N ASP A 99 45.02 -31.83 -2.77
CA ASP A 99 44.15 -31.18 -3.78
C ASP A 99 42.64 -31.40 -3.58
N GLN A 100 42.23 -31.97 -2.44
CA GLN A 100 40.83 -32.17 -2.09
C GLN A 100 40.23 -30.97 -1.36
N LYS A 101 38.99 -30.63 -1.68
CA LYS A 101 38.25 -29.60 -0.95
C LYS A 101 36.77 -29.91 -0.79
N VAL A 102 36.22 -29.43 0.33
CA VAL A 102 34.78 -29.35 0.58
C VAL A 102 34.35 -27.91 0.48
N ILE A 103 33.34 -27.63 -0.32
CA ILE A 103 32.69 -26.33 -0.42
C ILE A 103 31.40 -26.43 0.38
N ILE A 104 31.22 -25.57 1.37
CA ILE A 104 29.97 -25.40 2.11
C ILE A 104 29.33 -24.09 1.69
N TYR A 105 28.02 -24.08 1.43
CA TYR A 105 27.30 -22.86 1.11
C TYR A 105 25.97 -22.76 1.87
N LEU A 106 25.65 -21.54 2.29
CA LEU A 106 24.40 -21.16 2.91
C LEU A 106 23.71 -20.11 2.04
N ASP A 107 22.51 -20.41 1.60
CA ASP A 107 21.62 -19.50 0.90
C ASP A 107 20.51 -19.03 1.82
N ILE A 108 20.23 -17.73 1.81
CA ILE A 108 19.13 -17.10 2.52
C ILE A 108 18.43 -16.17 1.53
N THR A 109 17.16 -16.45 1.25
CA THR A 109 16.31 -15.54 0.48
C THR A 109 15.45 -14.70 1.42
N ASN A 110 15.27 -13.42 1.08
CA ASN A 110 14.59 -12.43 1.90
C ASN A 110 15.16 -12.34 3.33
N LEU A 111 16.47 -12.13 3.42
CA LEU A 111 17.20 -11.90 4.67
C LEU A 111 16.58 -10.77 5.52
N LEU A 112 15.98 -9.76 4.88
CA LEU A 112 15.30 -8.67 5.62
C LEU A 112 14.17 -9.20 6.48
N ASN A 113 13.34 -10.10 5.92
CA ASN A 113 12.23 -10.71 6.65
C ASN A 113 12.69 -11.72 7.71
N LEU A 114 13.80 -12.42 7.47
CA LEU A 114 14.41 -13.31 8.47
C LEU A 114 14.85 -12.54 9.73
N ILE A 115 15.33 -11.31 9.57
CA ILE A 115 15.81 -10.47 10.68
C ILE A 115 14.65 -9.72 11.35
N ASP A 116 13.67 -9.28 10.57
CA ASP A 116 12.55 -8.44 11.01
C ASP A 116 11.31 -8.78 10.16
N ASP A 117 10.29 -9.36 10.78
CA ASP A 117 9.10 -9.87 10.11
C ASP A 117 8.20 -8.77 9.52
N GLU A 118 8.43 -7.51 9.89
CA GLU A 118 7.79 -6.34 9.27
C GLU A 118 8.52 -5.85 8.00
N LYS A 119 9.72 -6.38 7.71
CA LYS A 119 10.51 -6.03 6.52
C LYS A 119 10.51 -7.16 5.50
N GLY A 120 10.88 -6.81 4.26
CA GLY A 120 10.88 -7.79 3.17
C GLY A 120 9.47 -8.28 2.77
N ILE A 121 8.43 -7.60 3.26
CA ILE A 121 7.03 -7.84 2.91
C ILE A 121 6.58 -6.86 1.82
N ILE A 122 5.61 -7.30 1.03
CA ILE A 122 5.01 -6.49 -0.03
C ILE A 122 3.72 -5.89 0.54
N LYS A 123 3.65 -4.56 0.57
CA LYS A 123 2.43 -3.81 0.90
C LYS A 123 2.03 -3.03 -0.34
N GLU A 124 0.79 -3.21 -0.79
CA GLU A 124 0.29 -2.60 -2.01
C GLU A 124 -1.17 -2.20 -1.87
N TYR A 125 -1.53 -1.14 -2.57
CA TYR A 125 -2.92 -0.91 -2.96
C TYR A 125 -3.16 -1.68 -4.24
N SER A 126 -4.36 -2.22 -4.45
CA SER A 126 -4.68 -2.92 -5.69
C SER A 126 -4.61 -1.96 -6.89
N ASN A 127 -5.69 -1.22 -7.16
CA ASN A 127 -5.71 -0.15 -8.15
C ASN A 127 -6.29 1.16 -7.57
N ARG A 128 -6.86 1.10 -6.36
CA ARG A 128 -7.45 2.23 -5.66
C ARG A 128 -7.12 2.19 -4.17
N SER A 129 -7.08 3.37 -3.57
CA SER A 129 -7.06 3.59 -2.13
C SER A 129 -8.31 4.38 -1.75
N ARG A 130 -9.11 3.84 -0.84
CA ARG A 130 -10.42 4.41 -0.45
C ARG A 130 -10.22 5.17 0.84
N GLN A 131 -9.91 6.47 0.76
CA GLN A 131 -9.41 7.20 1.93
C GLN A 131 -10.47 8.07 2.62
N ILE A 132 -11.48 8.54 1.88
CA ILE A 132 -12.49 9.47 2.36
C ILE A 132 -13.85 8.78 2.27
N ILE A 133 -14.55 8.67 3.40
CA ILE A 133 -15.82 7.93 3.50
C ILE A 133 -16.98 8.86 3.21
N LEU A 134 -17.84 8.47 2.26
CA LEU A 134 -19.11 9.13 2.01
C LEU A 134 -20.23 8.51 2.84
N ASP A 135 -21.27 9.29 3.10
CA ASP A 135 -22.52 8.77 3.66
C ASP A 135 -23.11 7.72 2.70
N GLU A 136 -23.45 6.54 3.25
CA GLU A 136 -23.90 5.38 2.48
C GLU A 136 -25.30 5.60 1.90
N ASP A 137 -26.20 6.20 2.68
CA ASP A 137 -27.60 6.41 2.29
C ASP A 137 -27.76 7.67 1.42
N ASN A 138 -26.88 8.66 1.63
CA ASN A 138 -26.97 9.95 0.97
C ASN A 138 -25.59 10.52 0.63
N PRO A 139 -24.86 9.96 -0.34
CA PRO A 139 -23.47 10.35 -0.66
C PRO A 139 -23.34 11.77 -1.21
N TYR A 140 -24.42 12.34 -1.73
CA TYR A 140 -24.50 13.74 -2.15
C TYR A 140 -25.84 14.36 -1.73
N ASP A 141 -25.84 15.65 -1.41
CA ASP A 141 -27.08 16.36 -1.12
C ASP A 141 -27.79 16.88 -2.39
N SER A 142 -28.95 17.51 -2.22
CA SER A 142 -29.73 18.09 -3.32
C SER A 142 -29.02 19.23 -4.07
N GLN A 143 -27.92 19.75 -3.52
CA GLN A 143 -27.06 20.76 -4.16
C GLN A 143 -25.86 20.13 -4.88
N GLY A 144 -25.73 18.80 -4.85
CA GLY A 144 -24.63 18.05 -5.45
C GLY A 144 -23.34 18.07 -4.63
N ARG A 145 -23.40 18.45 -3.34
CA ARG A 145 -22.23 18.45 -2.46
C ARG A 145 -22.00 17.07 -1.88
N TYR A 146 -20.73 16.66 -1.76
CA TYR A 146 -20.35 15.36 -1.20
C TYR A 146 -20.60 15.33 0.31
N ASN A 147 -21.38 14.36 0.78
CA ASN A 147 -21.62 14.17 2.20
C ASN A 147 -20.55 13.25 2.78
N ILE A 148 -19.58 13.83 3.50
CA ILE A 148 -18.43 13.12 4.04
C ILE A 148 -18.67 12.78 5.51
N VAL A 149 -18.57 11.50 5.84
CA VAL A 149 -18.79 10.96 7.19
C VAL A 149 -17.50 10.58 7.91
N GLY A 150 -16.37 10.48 7.19
CA GLY A 150 -15.11 10.11 7.83
C GLY A 150 -13.93 9.91 6.88
N VAL A 151 -12.89 9.31 7.46
CA VAL A 151 -11.67 8.84 6.78
C VAL A 151 -11.58 7.34 7.05
N ASP A 152 -11.23 6.55 6.04
CA ASP A 152 -11.01 5.11 6.21
C ASP A 152 -9.55 4.88 6.63
N PRO A 153 -9.29 4.37 7.85
CA PRO A 153 -7.93 4.12 8.33
C PRO A 153 -7.24 2.94 7.64
N ASP A 154 -8.01 2.00 7.05
CA ASP A 154 -7.46 0.83 6.37
C ASP A 154 -7.10 1.13 4.92
N ASP A 155 -7.63 2.24 4.36
CA ASP A 155 -7.35 2.89 3.08
C ASP A 155 -7.24 2.00 1.83
N GLY A 156 -7.59 0.72 1.95
CA GLY A 156 -7.37 -0.31 0.94
C GLY A 156 -5.94 -0.86 0.87
N LEU A 157 -5.02 -0.48 1.77
CA LEU A 157 -3.68 -1.05 1.81
C LEU A 157 -3.74 -2.50 2.30
N PHE A 158 -3.15 -3.42 1.55
CA PHE A 158 -3.02 -4.79 2.00
C PHE A 158 -1.58 -5.29 1.93
N THR A 159 -1.26 -6.20 2.83
CA THR A 159 0.03 -6.90 2.87
C THR A 159 -0.13 -8.24 2.15
N GLN A 160 0.70 -8.49 1.14
CA GLN A 160 0.77 -9.79 0.50
C GLN A 160 1.24 -10.83 1.52
N ASN A 161 0.72 -12.07 1.44
CA ASN A 161 1.03 -13.17 2.38
C ASN A 161 0.55 -12.95 3.83
N ARG A 162 -0.55 -12.20 4.01
CA ARG A 162 -1.19 -11.86 5.31
C ARG A 162 -1.48 -13.05 6.24
N TYR A 163 -1.46 -14.29 5.73
CA TYR A 163 -1.84 -15.51 6.45
C TYR A 163 -0.65 -16.33 6.98
N GLY A 164 0.47 -15.69 7.32
CA GLY A 164 1.58 -16.34 8.02
C GLY A 164 2.40 -17.29 7.15
N GLN A 165 2.39 -17.09 5.83
CA GLN A 165 3.30 -17.79 4.93
C GLN A 165 4.73 -17.29 5.18
N SER A 166 5.68 -18.22 5.31
CA SER A 166 7.09 -17.86 5.45
C SER A 166 7.51 -17.02 4.26
N SER A 167 7.96 -15.79 4.52
CA SER A 167 8.44 -14.88 3.48
C SER A 167 9.96 -14.96 3.30
N TYR A 168 10.65 -15.81 4.07
CA TYR A 168 12.07 -16.15 3.93
C TYR A 168 12.27 -17.65 3.75
N GLN A 169 13.38 -18.04 3.13
CA GLN A 169 13.85 -19.43 3.01
C GLN A 169 15.36 -19.47 3.22
N TRP A 170 15.85 -20.55 3.81
CA TRP A 170 17.28 -20.83 3.88
C TRP A 170 17.59 -22.24 3.41
N ASN A 171 18.73 -22.43 2.73
CA ASN A 171 19.20 -23.72 2.25
C ASN A 171 20.70 -23.86 2.59
N LEU A 172 21.06 -24.96 3.26
CA LEU A 172 22.45 -25.32 3.54
C LEU A 172 22.85 -26.48 2.62
N GLY A 173 23.95 -26.33 1.89
CA GLY A 173 24.46 -27.36 1.00
C GLY A 173 25.97 -27.50 1.07
N PHE A 174 26.47 -28.61 0.53
CA PHE A 174 27.89 -28.88 0.42
C PHE A 174 28.23 -29.57 -0.90
N LYS A 175 29.48 -29.43 -1.34
CA LYS A 175 30.05 -30.07 -2.53
C LYS A 175 31.46 -30.54 -2.22
N TYR A 176 31.79 -31.77 -2.61
CA TYR A 176 33.16 -32.29 -2.55
C TYR A 176 33.83 -32.20 -3.93
N GLN A 177 35.10 -31.84 -3.98
CA GLN A 177 35.91 -31.77 -5.19
C GLN A 177 37.28 -32.43 -4.97
N PHE A 178 37.71 -33.16 -6.00
CA PHE A 178 39.02 -33.80 -6.16
C PHE A 178 39.82 -33.07 -7.26
#